data_AF-A0A7L5APR9-F1
#
_entry.id   AF-A0A7L5APR9-F1
#
_cell.length_a   1.000
_cell.length_b   1.000
_cell.length_c   1.000
_cell.angle_alpha   90.00
_cell.angle_beta   90.00
_cell.angle_gamma   90.00
#
_symmetry.space_group_name_H-M   'P 1'
#
loop_
_entity.id
_entity.type
_entity.pdbx_description
1 polymer ?
#
loop_
_entity_poly.entity_id
_entity_poly.type
_entity_poly.pdbx_seq_one_letter_code
_entity_poly.pdbx_strand_id
1 'polypeptide(L)'
;MAFATSQPSQLEAAVSACELEGNADARLGDEGTTLTLDMEGEGEGEDDTGTLSFAEILCVLEDLEVPDRVTALMGETRSLDRRQTGDWDDVSAFWSYHPDNGLDVILTVE
;
A
#
# COMPACT_ATOMS: atom_id res chain seq x y z
N MET A 1 -12.84 -33.78 8.40
CA MET A 1 -12.16 -32.74 7.61
C MET A 1 -12.04 -31.52 8.50
N ALA A 2 -10.84 -31.22 8.97
CA ALA A 2 -10.56 -30.00 9.73
C ALA A 2 -10.15 -28.94 8.71
N PHE A 3 -10.86 -27.81 8.68
CA PHE A 3 -10.39 -26.63 7.98
C PHE A 3 -9.21 -26.07 8.79
N ALA A 4 -8.03 -26.05 8.19
CA ALA A 4 -6.95 -25.24 8.74
C ALA A 4 -7.40 -23.79 8.55
N THR A 5 -7.63 -23.07 9.64
CA THR A 5 -7.73 -21.61 9.59
C THR A 5 -6.35 -21.11 9.21
N SER A 6 -6.19 -20.64 7.97
CA SER A 6 -5.00 -19.87 7.60
C SER A 6 -4.97 -18.65 8.53
N GLN A 7 -3.84 -18.39 9.17
CA GLN A 7 -3.71 -17.14 9.92
C GLN A 7 -3.75 -15.99 8.91
N PRO A 8 -4.34 -14.85 9.27
CA PRO A 8 -4.33 -13.70 8.40
C PRO A 8 -2.87 -13.31 8.13
N SER A 9 -2.57 -12.94 6.89
CA SER A 9 -1.25 -12.41 6.56
C SER A 9 -1.00 -11.11 7.34
N GLN A 10 0.27 -10.70 7.45
CA GLN A 10 0.59 -9.39 8.03
C GLN A 10 -0.08 -8.24 7.24
N LEU A 11 -0.29 -8.41 5.93
CA LEU A 11 -1.00 -7.42 5.11
C LEU A 11 -2.49 -7.37 5.43
N GLU A 12 -3.14 -8.52 5.65
CA GLU A 12 -4.54 -8.59 6.07
C GLU A 12 -4.74 -7.99 7.46
N ALA A 13 -3.78 -8.23 8.38
CA ALA A 13 -3.79 -7.63 9.71
C ALA A 13 -3.69 -6.10 9.65
N ALA A 14 -2.78 -5.55 8.83
CA ALA A 14 -2.60 -4.11 8.67
C ALA A 14 -3.84 -3.43 8.05
N VAL A 15 -4.45 -4.04 7.04
CA VAL A 15 -5.71 -3.54 6.46
C VAL A 15 -6.81 -3.46 7.52
N SER A 16 -6.91 -4.46 8.40
CA SER A 16 -7.91 -4.47 9.48
C SER A 16 -7.59 -3.49 10.60
N ALA A 17 -6.32 -3.35 10.98
CA ALA A 17 -5.87 -2.39 11.99
C ALA A 17 -6.15 -0.93 11.56
N CYS A 18 -6.09 -0.66 10.25
CA CYS A 18 -6.35 0.65 9.66
C CYS A 18 -7.81 0.85 9.19
N GLU A 19 -8.72 -0.07 9.51
CA GLU A 19 -10.16 0.02 9.19
C GLU A 19 -10.44 0.15 7.67
N LEU A 20 -9.58 -0.47 6.84
CA LEU A 20 -9.65 -0.42 5.37
C LEU A 20 -10.38 -1.63 4.76
N GLU A 21 -11.01 -2.50 5.56
CA GLU A 21 -11.70 -3.67 5.03
C GLU A 21 -12.83 -3.29 4.07
N GLY A 22 -12.78 -3.84 2.86
CA GLY A 22 -13.77 -3.55 1.83
C GLY A 22 -13.63 -2.17 1.17
N ASN A 23 -12.61 -1.39 1.52
CA ASN A 23 -12.21 -0.22 0.76
C ASN A 23 -11.81 -0.67 -0.66
N ALA A 24 -12.36 0.00 -1.67
CA ALA A 24 -12.13 -0.37 -3.05
C ALA A 24 -10.66 -0.20 -3.46
N ASP A 25 -9.89 0.66 -2.81
CA ASP A 25 -8.53 1.09 -3.18
C ASP A 25 -7.45 0.59 -2.22
N ALA A 26 -7.84 -0.13 -1.16
CA ALA A 26 -6.96 -0.98 -0.35
C ALA A 26 -7.26 -2.46 -0.63
N ARG A 27 -6.65 -3.00 -1.70
CA ARG A 27 -7.01 -4.30 -2.29
C ARG A 27 -6.04 -5.38 -1.87
N LEU A 28 -6.53 -6.35 -1.10
CA LEU A 28 -5.83 -7.62 -0.87
C LEU A 28 -5.96 -8.54 -2.09
N GLY A 29 -4.82 -9.04 -2.57
CA GLY A 29 -4.70 -9.99 -3.66
C GLY A 29 -3.93 -11.24 -3.24
N ASP A 30 -3.84 -12.22 -4.13
CA ASP A 30 -3.01 -13.42 -3.97
C ASP A 30 -3.18 -14.11 -2.61
N GLU A 31 -4.44 -14.36 -2.23
CA GLU A 31 -4.80 -14.99 -0.94
C GLU A 31 -4.22 -14.25 0.28
N GLY A 32 -4.15 -12.92 0.20
CA GLY A 32 -3.67 -12.04 1.27
C GLY A 32 -2.17 -11.76 1.23
N THR A 33 -1.43 -12.31 0.26
CA THR A 33 0.04 -12.10 0.15
C THR A 33 0.44 -10.87 -0.66
N THR A 34 -0.52 -10.21 -1.30
CA THR A 34 -0.33 -8.93 -2.01
C THR A 34 -1.31 -7.89 -1.48
N LEU A 35 -0.87 -6.65 -1.28
CA LEU A 35 -1.71 -5.50 -0.95
C LEU A 35 -1.42 -4.36 -1.93
N THR A 36 -2.46 -3.86 -2.59
CA THR A 36 -2.40 -2.66 -3.43
C THR A 36 -3.09 -1.51 -2.71
N LEU A 37 -2.43 -0.35 -2.63
CA LEU A 37 -2.95 0.90 -2.07
C LEU A 37 -2.90 1.97 -3.17
N ASP A 38 -4.03 2.64 -3.40
CA ASP A 38 -4.21 3.65 -4.45
C ASP A 38 -4.71 4.96 -3.81
N MET A 39 -3.81 5.96 -3.76
CA MET A 39 -4.04 7.24 -3.10
C MET A 39 -4.87 8.18 -3.97
N GLU A 40 -5.68 9.03 -3.34
CA GLU A 40 -6.26 10.19 -4.03
C GLU A 40 -5.17 11.12 -4.58
N GLY A 41 -5.34 11.58 -5.81
CA GLY A 41 -4.49 12.56 -6.46
C GLY A 41 -4.65 13.99 -5.92
N GLU A 42 -3.70 14.86 -6.24
CA GLU A 42 -3.77 16.30 -5.93
C GLU A 42 -4.60 17.09 -6.95
N GLY A 43 -4.86 16.51 -8.12
CA GLY A 43 -5.62 17.12 -9.20
C GLY A 43 -7.12 16.83 -9.10
N GLU A 44 -7.97 17.84 -9.28
CA GLU A 44 -9.43 17.65 -9.42
C GLU A 44 -9.84 17.10 -10.82
N GLY A 45 -9.01 16.22 -11.39
CA GLY A 45 -9.15 15.72 -12.76
C GLY A 45 -9.93 14.41 -12.87
N GLU A 46 -10.45 14.12 -14.06
CA GLU A 46 -11.15 12.87 -14.39
C GLU A 46 -10.22 11.63 -14.42
N ASP A 47 -8.91 11.85 -14.24
CA ASP A 47 -7.87 10.83 -14.32
C ASP A 47 -7.44 10.27 -12.94
N ASP A 48 -7.97 10.80 -11.83
CA ASP A 48 -7.74 10.24 -10.51
C ASP A 48 -8.42 8.87 -10.38
N THR A 49 -7.66 7.88 -9.93
CA THR A 49 -8.10 6.49 -9.80
C THR A 49 -8.23 6.03 -8.36
N GLY A 50 -7.66 6.76 -7.40
CA GLY A 50 -7.57 6.37 -6.01
C GLY A 50 -8.52 7.15 -5.12
N THR A 51 -8.71 6.65 -3.90
CA THR A 51 -9.51 7.33 -2.86
C THR A 51 -8.86 7.31 -1.49
N LEU A 52 -7.72 6.61 -1.33
CA LEU A 52 -7.05 6.57 -0.03
C LEU A 52 -6.41 7.91 0.27
N SER A 53 -6.63 8.39 1.48
CA SER A 53 -5.90 9.53 2.00
C SER A 53 -4.46 9.16 2.34
N PHE A 54 -3.60 10.18 2.41
CA PHE A 54 -2.23 10.01 2.91
C PHE A 54 -2.20 9.38 4.32
N ALA A 55 -3.19 9.70 5.17
CA ALA A 55 -3.26 9.18 6.53
C ALA A 55 -3.59 7.67 6.56
N GLU A 56 -4.44 7.19 5.66
CA GLU A 56 -4.76 5.76 5.53
C GLU A 56 -3.56 4.96 5.02
N ILE A 57 -2.85 5.47 4.01
CA ILE A 57 -1.61 4.83 3.55
C ILE A 57 -0.57 4.83 4.66
N LEU A 58 -0.37 5.95 5.35
CA LEU A 58 0.59 6.04 6.43
C LEU A 58 0.26 5.08 7.57
N CYS A 59 -1.02 4.90 7.92
CA CYS A 59 -1.43 3.90 8.91
C CYS A 59 -0.94 2.50 8.53
N VAL A 60 -1.15 2.07 7.27
CA VAL A 60 -0.70 0.76 6.80
C VAL A 60 0.82 0.64 6.83
N LEU A 61 1.53 1.69 6.39
CA LEU A 61 2.99 1.70 6.40
C LEU A 61 3.57 1.65 7.82
N GLU A 62 2.93 2.32 8.79
CA GLU A 62 3.33 2.30 10.20
C GLU A 62 3.04 0.94 10.85
N ASP A 63 1.88 0.32 10.58
CA ASP A 63 1.53 -1.01 11.12
C ASP A 63 2.46 -2.11 10.59
N LEU A 64 2.91 -1.98 9.33
CA LEU A 64 3.90 -2.87 8.70
C LEU A 64 5.35 -2.52 9.05
N GLU A 65 5.56 -1.63 10.02
CA GLU A 65 6.88 -1.21 10.52
C GLU A 65 7.87 -0.79 9.42
N VAL A 66 7.36 -0.14 8.36
CA VAL A 66 8.17 0.32 7.22
C VAL A 66 9.33 1.19 7.72
N PRO A 67 10.59 0.90 7.36
CA PRO A 67 11.72 1.68 7.82
C PRO A 67 11.65 3.14 7.35
N ASP A 68 12.10 4.07 8.20
CA ASP A 68 12.18 5.52 7.87
C ASP A 68 12.80 5.80 6.51
N ARG A 69 13.82 5.01 6.11
CA ARG A 69 14.46 5.14 4.80
C ARG A 69 13.49 4.90 3.64
N VAL A 70 12.61 3.91 3.74
CA VAL A 70 11.66 3.56 2.68
C VAL A 70 10.57 4.63 2.61
N THR A 71 10.01 5.03 3.75
CA THR A 71 9.02 6.12 3.82
C THR A 71 9.59 7.45 3.30
N ALA A 72 10.86 7.76 3.63
CA ALA A 72 11.54 8.94 3.08
C ALA A 72 11.76 8.84 1.56
N LEU A 73 12.07 7.66 1.03
CA LEU A 73 12.18 7.46 -0.42
C LEU A 73 10.81 7.61 -1.11
N MET A 74 9.73 7.12 -0.51
CA MET A 74 8.36 7.35 -1.01
C MET A 74 8.04 8.85 -1.07
N GLY A 75 8.31 9.60 0.01
CA GLY A 75 8.04 11.04 0.08
C GLY A 75 8.87 11.90 -0.90
N GLU A 76 10.05 11.43 -1.32
CA GLU A 76 10.90 12.12 -2.31
C GLU A 76 10.65 11.65 -3.75
N THR A 77 9.77 10.67 -3.97
CA THR A 77 9.51 10.11 -5.30
C THR A 77 8.71 11.07 -6.15
N ARG A 78 9.20 11.36 -7.36
CA ARG A 78 8.54 12.24 -8.33
C ARG A 78 8.00 11.40 -9.49
N SER A 79 7.06 11.98 -10.25
CA SER A 79 6.49 11.35 -11.45
C SER A 79 7.51 10.88 -12.49
N LEU A 80 8.65 11.56 -12.59
CA LEU A 80 9.71 11.21 -13.53
C LEU A 80 10.60 10.05 -13.05
N ASP A 81 10.55 9.71 -11.76
CA ASP A 81 11.39 8.67 -11.17
C ASP A 81 10.86 7.25 -11.52
N ARG A 82 9.61 7.17 -12.00
CA ARG A 82 8.92 5.93 -12.36
C ARG A 82 8.73 5.00 -11.15
N ARG A 83 8.62 3.70 -11.40
CA ARG A 83 8.44 2.69 -10.36
C ARG A 83 9.73 2.51 -9.57
N GLN A 84 9.63 2.78 -8.28
CA GLN A 84 10.66 2.58 -7.27
C GLN A 84 10.40 1.30 -6.50
N THR A 85 11.41 0.82 -5.76
CA THR A 85 11.33 -0.42 -4.96
C THR A 85 12.04 -0.27 -3.61
N GLY A 86 11.63 -1.07 -2.64
CA GLY A 86 12.22 -1.12 -1.30
C GLY A 86 11.83 -2.40 -0.60
N ASP A 87 12.68 -2.88 0.29
CA ASP A 87 12.52 -4.17 0.96
C ASP A 87 12.91 -4.04 2.43
N TRP A 88 12.17 -4.71 3.30
CA TRP A 88 12.46 -4.85 4.73
C TRP A 88 11.80 -6.11 5.27
N ASP A 89 12.47 -6.78 6.20
CA ASP A 89 12.03 -8.08 6.74
C ASP A 89 11.60 -9.03 5.61
N ASP A 90 10.34 -9.48 5.64
CA ASP A 90 9.74 -10.36 4.62
C ASP A 90 8.79 -9.59 3.67
N VAL A 91 8.87 -8.25 3.62
CA VAL A 91 8.03 -7.38 2.78
C VAL A 91 8.85 -6.76 1.65
N SER A 92 8.32 -6.83 0.43
CA SER A 92 8.78 -6.01 -0.70
C SER A 92 7.72 -4.99 -1.07
N ALA A 93 8.16 -3.75 -1.31
CA ALA A 93 7.33 -2.65 -1.75
C ALA A 93 7.74 -2.17 -3.15
N PHE A 94 6.73 -1.82 -3.94
CA PHE A 94 6.87 -1.23 -5.26
C PHE A 94 5.95 -0.02 -5.31
N TRP A 95 6.47 1.17 -5.59
CA TRP A 95 5.64 2.37 -5.62
C TRP A 95 5.97 3.32 -6.76
N SER A 96 4.97 4.07 -7.18
CA SER A 96 5.09 5.19 -8.11
C SER A 96 4.25 6.35 -7.60
N TYR A 97 4.60 7.57 -7.98
CA TYR A 97 3.81 8.75 -7.65
C TYR A 97 3.53 9.56 -8.91
N HIS A 98 2.32 10.08 -9.04
CA HIS A 98 1.99 11.13 -10.00
C HIS A 98 1.03 12.13 -9.33
N PRO A 99 1.17 13.45 -9.51
CA PRO A 99 0.23 14.40 -8.92
C PRO A 99 -1.23 14.12 -9.26
N ASP A 100 -1.50 13.62 -10.47
CA ASP A 100 -2.87 13.32 -10.91
C ASP A 100 -3.46 12.03 -10.28
N ASN A 101 -2.62 11.11 -9.79
CA ASN A 101 -3.05 9.78 -9.29
C ASN A 101 -2.61 9.51 -7.84
N GLY A 102 -1.92 10.45 -7.21
CA GLY A 102 -1.30 10.24 -5.91
C GLY A 102 -0.19 9.20 -5.92
N LEU A 103 0.04 8.58 -4.76
CA LEU A 103 0.98 7.49 -4.53
C LEU A 103 0.30 6.13 -4.75
N ASP A 104 0.81 5.36 -5.69
CA ASP A 104 0.46 3.95 -5.88
C ASP A 104 1.45 3.06 -5.16
N VAL A 105 0.99 2.16 -4.29
CA VAL A 105 1.85 1.20 -3.58
C VAL A 105 1.37 -0.22 -3.80
N ILE A 106 2.31 -1.12 -4.11
CA ILE A 106 2.11 -2.57 -4.09
C ILE A 106 3.07 -3.14 -3.05
N LEU A 107 2.53 -3.91 -2.10
CA LEU A 107 3.25 -4.62 -1.07
C LEU A 107 3.06 -6.11 -1.28
N THR A 108 4.13 -6.88 -1.13
CA THR A 108 4.09 -8.35 -1.20
C THR A 108 4.82 -8.95 -0.01
N VAL A 109 4.37 -10.12 0.43
CA VAL A 109 5.02 -10.90 1.49
C VAL A 109 5.33 -12.31 0.99
N GLU A 110 6.50 -12.85 1.38
CA GLU A 110 6.90 -14.24 1.06
C GLU A 110 6.44 -15.26 2.10
#